data_AF-A0AA88XGL8-F1
#
_entry.id   AF-A0AA88XGL8-F1
#
_cell.length_a   1.000
_cell.length_b   1.000
_cell.length_c   1.000
_cell.angle_alpha   90.00
_cell.angle_beta   90.00
_cell.angle_gamma   90.00
#
_symmetry.space_group_name_H-M   'P 1'
#
loop_
_entity.id
_entity.type
_entity.pdbx_description
1 polymer ?
#
loop_
_entity_poly.entity_id
_entity_poly.type
_entity_poly.pdbx_seq_one_letter_code
_entity_poly.pdbx_strand_id
1 'polypeptide(L)'
;MIENEYGYVAKSYGQKGKDYISWAANMAVGLGAGVPWVMCKQLDAPEFIIDACNGFYCDGFRPNSDKKPLLWTENWSSWYTTWGGKLKHRPVEDLAFAVARFFQRGGSFQNYYMYFGGTSFGRTAGGPMIITSYDYDAPLDEYGLLRQPKWGHLKDLHAAIKLCEPALVAVDSPQYLKLGPMQEVCVALTFLIGDIRNQSQTLTFPGNASRCSAFLANIDEHEAYTVEFLGQFYTLPPWSVSILPDCRNTAFNTAKV
;
A
#
# COMPACT_ATOMS: atom_id res chain seq x y z
N MET A 1 2.83 -15.88 8.59
CA MET A 1 2.11 -16.26 7.35
C MET A 1 2.18 -17.77 7.22
N ILE A 2 1.09 -18.42 6.81
CA ILE A 2 1.06 -19.86 6.49
C ILE A 2 0.76 -19.99 5.00
N GLU A 3 1.48 -20.87 4.30
CA GLU A 3 1.47 -20.97 2.84
C GLU A 3 1.89 -19.66 2.12
N ASN A 4 2.08 -19.72 0.79
CA ASN A 4 2.44 -18.54 0.00
C ASN A 4 1.84 -18.60 -1.41
N GLU A 5 0.93 -17.67 -1.70
CA GLU A 5 0.22 -17.52 -2.98
C GLU A 5 -0.46 -18.80 -3.51
N TYR A 6 -0.81 -19.72 -2.62
CA TYR A 6 -1.37 -21.02 -2.99
C TYR A 6 -2.72 -20.91 -3.71
N GLY A 7 -3.45 -19.79 -3.61
CA GLY A 7 -4.69 -19.57 -4.36
C GLY A 7 -4.54 -19.70 -5.88
N TYR A 8 -3.35 -19.42 -6.43
CA TYR A 8 -3.04 -19.67 -7.84
C TYR A 8 -2.86 -21.16 -8.15
N VAL A 9 -2.32 -21.92 -7.19
CA VAL A 9 -2.01 -23.35 -7.31
C VAL A 9 -3.25 -24.23 -7.02
N ALA A 10 -4.07 -23.82 -6.05
CA ALA A 10 -5.22 -24.57 -5.55
C ALA A 10 -6.18 -24.98 -6.65
N LYS A 11 -6.37 -24.12 -7.67
CA LYS A 11 -7.25 -24.38 -8.82
C LYS A 11 -6.88 -25.67 -9.55
N SER A 12 -5.59 -25.96 -9.72
CA SER A 12 -5.12 -27.16 -10.41
C SER A 12 -5.41 -28.46 -9.63
N TYR A 13 -5.67 -28.35 -8.32
CA TYR A 13 -5.99 -29.49 -7.45
C TYR A 13 -7.48 -29.58 -7.08
N GLY A 14 -8.31 -28.65 -7.57
CA GLY A 14 -9.75 -28.64 -7.32
C GLY A 14 -10.09 -28.73 -5.83
N GLN A 15 -10.96 -29.67 -5.46
CA GLN A 15 -11.40 -29.85 -4.07
C GLN A 15 -10.25 -30.19 -3.12
N LYS A 16 -9.27 -31.00 -3.56
CA LYS A 16 -8.11 -31.34 -2.72
C LYS A 16 -7.27 -30.12 -2.36
N GLY A 17 -7.21 -29.12 -3.25
CA GLY A 17 -6.57 -27.84 -2.96
C GLY A 17 -7.29 -27.05 -1.86
N LYS A 18 -8.61 -27.07 -1.86
CA LYS A 18 -9.44 -26.42 -0.83
C LYS A 18 -9.34 -27.12 0.52
N ASP A 19 -9.37 -28.45 0.51
CA ASP A 19 -9.21 -29.28 1.71
C ASP A 19 -7.84 -29.03 2.33
N TYR A 20 -6.79 -28.93 1.50
CA TYR A 20 -5.44 -28.60 1.94
C TYR A 20 -5.36 -27.21 2.61
N ILE A 21 -5.92 -26.17 2.00
CA ILE A 21 -5.89 -24.82 2.61
C ILE A 21 -6.65 -24.77 3.92
N SER A 22 -7.80 -25.47 4.00
CA SER A 22 -8.54 -25.59 5.24
C SER A 22 -7.72 -26.31 6.31
N TRP A 23 -7.04 -27.40 5.96
CA TRP A 23 -6.12 -28.09 6.86
C TRP A 23 -4.96 -27.21 7.31
N ALA A 24 -4.28 -26.52 6.39
CA ALA A 24 -3.11 -25.70 6.67
C ALA A 24 -3.47 -24.52 7.60
N ALA A 25 -4.61 -23.87 7.36
CA ALA A 25 -5.13 -22.81 8.21
C ALA A 25 -5.42 -23.29 9.64
N ASN A 26 -6.14 -24.42 9.77
CA ASN A 26 -6.45 -24.99 11.09
C ASN A 26 -5.19 -25.45 11.83
N MET A 27 -4.24 -26.06 11.11
CA MET A 27 -2.95 -26.47 11.67
C MET A 27 -2.20 -25.25 12.22
N ALA A 28 -2.05 -24.19 11.43
CA ALA A 28 -1.33 -22.98 11.84
C ALA A 28 -1.97 -22.30 13.05
N VAL A 29 -3.30 -22.15 13.08
CA VAL A 29 -4.01 -21.59 14.24
C VAL A 29 -3.88 -22.50 15.47
N GLY A 30 -3.94 -23.82 15.28
CA GLY A 30 -3.79 -24.82 16.33
C GLY A 30 -2.43 -24.80 17.03
N LEU A 31 -1.40 -24.18 16.43
CA LEU A 31 -0.10 -23.96 17.09
C LEU A 31 -0.15 -22.95 18.24
N GLY A 32 -1.24 -22.19 18.38
CA GLY A 32 -1.44 -21.32 19.54
C GLY A 32 -0.49 -20.11 19.61
N ALA A 33 -0.10 -19.54 18.46
CA ALA A 33 0.87 -18.44 18.38
C ALA A 33 0.44 -17.14 19.09
N GLY A 34 -0.85 -16.99 19.44
CA GLY A 34 -1.36 -15.82 20.16
C GLY A 34 -1.48 -14.53 19.33
N VAL A 35 -1.16 -14.58 18.03
CA VAL A 35 -1.23 -13.46 17.08
C VAL A 35 -1.94 -13.88 15.79
N PRO A 36 -2.47 -12.94 14.98
CA PRO A 36 -3.17 -13.26 13.75
C PRO A 36 -2.30 -13.99 12.72
N TRP A 37 -2.94 -14.86 11.93
CA TRP A 37 -2.35 -15.51 10.77
C TRP A 37 -2.81 -14.85 9.48
N VAL A 38 -1.92 -14.87 8.47
CA VAL A 38 -2.12 -14.26 7.16
C VAL A 38 -1.84 -15.30 6.07
N MET A 39 -2.59 -15.24 4.97
CA MET A 39 -2.34 -15.96 3.70
C MET A 39 -2.36 -14.94 2.55
N CYS A 40 -1.28 -14.82 1.77
CA CYS A 40 -1.25 -13.95 0.59
C CYS A 40 -1.91 -14.63 -0.62
N LYS A 41 -2.61 -13.85 -1.46
CA LYS A 41 -3.32 -14.30 -2.68
C LYS A 41 -4.26 -15.49 -2.46
N GLN A 42 -4.91 -15.55 -1.30
CA GLN A 42 -5.81 -16.63 -0.92
C GLN A 42 -7.23 -16.10 -0.65
N LEU A 43 -8.00 -15.86 -1.72
CA LEU A 43 -9.34 -15.24 -1.62
C LEU A 43 -10.36 -16.06 -0.82
N ASP A 44 -10.19 -17.38 -0.73
CA ASP A 44 -11.03 -18.28 0.05
C ASP A 44 -10.39 -18.69 1.39
N ALA A 45 -9.45 -17.88 1.92
CA ALA A 45 -8.90 -18.11 3.25
C ALA A 45 -10.01 -18.15 4.31
N PRO A 46 -9.98 -19.10 5.27
CA PRO A 46 -10.97 -19.18 6.35
C PRO A 46 -11.13 -17.86 7.12
N GLU A 47 -12.29 -17.61 7.73
CA GLU A 47 -12.62 -16.31 8.37
C GLU A 47 -11.60 -15.88 9.44
N PHE A 48 -10.99 -16.83 10.14
CA PHE A 48 -9.98 -16.59 11.17
C PHE A 48 -8.56 -16.36 10.64
N ILE A 49 -8.36 -16.39 9.32
CA ILE A 49 -7.11 -16.05 8.63
C ILE A 49 -7.32 -14.79 7.81
N ILE A 50 -6.39 -13.84 7.87
CA ILE A 50 -6.45 -12.63 7.05
C ILE A 50 -5.90 -12.93 5.65
N ASP A 51 -6.70 -12.72 4.61
CA ASP A 51 -6.22 -12.77 3.23
C ASP A 51 -5.56 -11.44 2.84
N ALA A 52 -4.43 -11.53 2.13
CA ALA A 52 -3.60 -10.38 1.80
C ALA A 52 -3.25 -10.30 0.31
N CYS A 53 -2.85 -9.10 -0.13
CA CYS A 53 -2.47 -8.83 -1.51
C CYS A 53 -0.95 -8.76 -1.69
N ASN A 54 -0.50 -9.18 -2.88
CA ASN A 54 0.85 -9.01 -3.41
C ASN A 54 0.76 -8.37 -4.79
N GLY A 55 1.72 -7.51 -5.16
CA GLY A 55 1.71 -6.86 -6.46
C GLY A 55 2.50 -5.57 -6.49
N PHE A 56 2.52 -4.93 -7.67
CA PHE A 56 2.94 -3.53 -7.81
C PHE A 56 1.90 -2.55 -7.23
N TYR A 57 0.63 -2.96 -7.25
CA TYR A 57 -0.53 -2.19 -6.82
C TYR A 57 -1.53 -3.09 -6.10
N CYS A 58 -2.04 -2.65 -4.95
CA CYS A 58 -3.06 -3.34 -4.18
C CYS A 58 -4.18 -2.40 -3.68
N ASP A 59 -4.27 -1.18 -4.19
CA ASP A 59 -5.27 -0.18 -3.79
C ASP A 59 -6.72 -0.56 -4.23
N GLY A 60 -6.84 -1.48 -5.19
CA GLY A 60 -8.09 -2.12 -5.59
C GLY A 60 -8.42 -3.43 -4.87
N PHE A 61 -7.52 -3.97 -4.05
CA PHE A 61 -7.77 -5.22 -3.34
C PHE A 61 -8.85 -5.03 -2.26
N ARG A 62 -9.65 -6.07 -2.03
CA ARG A 62 -10.62 -6.16 -0.94
C ARG A 62 -10.45 -7.52 -0.28
N PRO A 63 -10.33 -7.59 1.06
CA PRO A 63 -10.29 -8.86 1.75
C PRO A 63 -11.62 -9.59 1.56
N ASN A 64 -11.63 -10.89 1.84
CA ASN A 64 -12.81 -11.71 1.63
C ASN A 64 -13.93 -11.51 2.68
N SER A 65 -13.73 -10.62 3.65
CA SER A 65 -14.69 -10.24 4.69
C SER A 65 -14.43 -8.80 5.14
N ASP A 66 -15.48 -8.00 5.30
CA ASP A 66 -15.40 -6.59 5.75
C ASP A 66 -14.89 -6.44 7.20
N LYS A 67 -14.78 -7.55 7.94
CA LYS A 67 -14.22 -7.58 9.30
C LYS A 67 -12.70 -7.70 9.31
N LYS A 68 -12.07 -7.90 8.15
CA LYS A 68 -10.63 -8.10 8.03
C LYS A 68 -9.95 -6.81 7.58
N PRO A 69 -8.78 -6.47 8.12
CA PRO A 69 -8.01 -5.33 7.66
C PRO A 69 -7.47 -5.56 6.25
N LEU A 70 -7.30 -4.48 5.48
CA LEU A 70 -6.67 -4.51 4.17
C LEU A 70 -5.13 -4.57 4.32
N LEU A 71 -4.53 -5.71 3.99
CA LEU A 71 -3.08 -5.94 4.08
C LEU A 71 -2.43 -6.14 2.71
N TRP A 72 -1.30 -5.48 2.49
CA TRP A 72 -0.42 -5.61 1.33
C TRP A 72 0.92 -6.21 1.76
N THR A 73 1.05 -7.52 1.61
CA THR A 73 2.20 -8.29 2.10
C THR A 73 3.43 -8.18 1.21
N GLU A 74 3.27 -7.93 -0.08
CA GLU A 74 4.39 -7.71 -1.01
C GLU A 74 4.12 -6.56 -1.98
N ASN A 75 4.58 -5.37 -1.63
CA ASN A 75 4.70 -4.26 -2.57
C ASN A 75 6.03 -4.40 -3.30
N TRP A 76 5.96 -4.84 -4.56
CA TRP A 76 7.15 -5.15 -5.32
C TRP A 76 7.96 -3.90 -5.63
N SER A 77 9.12 -3.73 -4.98
CA SER A 77 9.99 -2.56 -5.19
C SER A 77 10.65 -2.55 -6.57
N SER A 78 10.69 -3.71 -7.24
CA SER A 78 11.01 -3.95 -8.65
C SER A 78 10.78 -5.44 -8.96
N TRP A 79 11.74 -6.13 -9.60
CA TRP A 79 11.68 -7.55 -9.93
C TRP A 79 13.05 -8.22 -9.78
N TYR A 80 13.06 -9.55 -9.61
CA TYR A 80 14.29 -10.33 -9.62
C TYR A 80 14.91 -10.38 -11.01
N THR A 81 16.22 -10.63 -11.09
CA THR A 81 16.94 -10.72 -12.36
C THR A 81 17.35 -12.17 -12.64
N THR A 82 17.28 -12.55 -13.91
CA THR A 82 17.70 -13.87 -14.40
C THR A 82 18.97 -13.80 -15.22
N TRP A 83 19.71 -14.90 -15.31
CA TRP A 83 20.90 -15.00 -16.17
C TRP A 83 20.51 -14.72 -17.63
N GLY A 84 21.19 -13.75 -18.26
CA GLY A 84 20.86 -13.24 -19.59
C GLY A 84 19.74 -12.19 -19.64
N GLY A 85 19.10 -11.89 -18.50
CA GLY A 85 18.08 -10.86 -18.36
C GLY A 85 18.66 -9.46 -18.11
N LYS A 86 17.81 -8.44 -18.26
CA LYS A 86 18.13 -7.05 -17.88
C LYS A 86 17.76 -6.81 -16.43
N LEU A 87 18.58 -6.01 -15.73
CA LEU A 87 18.23 -5.45 -14.42
C LEU A 87 16.94 -4.63 -14.55
N LYS A 88 15.97 -4.90 -13.68
CA LYS A 88 14.68 -4.24 -13.65
C LYS A 88 14.72 -3.10 -12.63
N HIS A 89 14.15 -1.96 -12.98
CA HIS A 89 14.07 -0.78 -12.12
C HIS A 89 12.61 -0.34 -12.01
N ARG A 90 12.21 0.11 -10.82
CA ARG A 90 10.92 0.76 -10.57
C ARG A 90 11.18 2.18 -10.04
N PRO A 91 10.68 3.23 -10.70
CA PRO A 91 10.80 4.60 -10.22
C PRO A 91 10.26 4.75 -8.80
N VAL A 92 10.88 5.61 -8.00
CA VAL A 92 10.42 5.80 -6.61
C VAL A 92 9.09 6.55 -6.56
N GLU A 93 8.84 7.41 -7.53
CA GLU A 93 7.60 8.17 -7.67
C GLU A 93 6.41 7.23 -7.82
N ASP A 94 6.55 6.21 -8.67
CA ASP A 94 5.55 5.15 -8.89
C ASP A 94 5.35 4.28 -7.63
N LEU A 95 6.44 3.89 -6.97
CA LEU A 95 6.39 3.11 -5.74
C LEU A 95 5.71 3.90 -4.60
N ALA A 96 6.04 5.18 -4.46
CA ALA A 96 5.43 6.09 -3.49
C ALA A 96 3.95 6.34 -3.80
N PHE A 97 3.60 6.51 -5.08
CA PHE A 97 2.22 6.63 -5.54
C PHE A 97 1.40 5.40 -5.15
N ALA A 98 1.90 4.20 -5.42
CA ALA A 98 1.19 2.97 -5.10
C ALA A 98 0.94 2.83 -3.58
N VAL A 99 1.93 3.17 -2.75
CA VAL A 99 1.79 3.15 -1.27
C VAL A 99 0.79 4.20 -0.80
N ALA A 100 0.93 5.46 -1.25
CA ALA A 100 0.03 6.54 -0.84
C ALA A 100 -1.42 6.24 -1.25
N ARG A 101 -1.64 5.73 -2.45
CA ARG A 101 -2.96 5.32 -2.96
C ARG A 101 -3.55 4.14 -2.18
N PHE A 102 -2.72 3.20 -1.74
CA PHE A 102 -3.17 2.10 -0.88
C PHE A 102 -3.69 2.60 0.48
N PHE A 103 -2.93 3.45 1.18
CA PHE A 103 -3.38 4.05 2.46
C PHE A 103 -4.58 4.99 2.27
N GLN A 104 -4.60 5.77 1.17
CA GLN A 104 -5.74 6.60 0.78
C GLN A 104 -7.05 5.81 0.71
N ARG A 105 -7.00 4.53 0.31
CA ARG A 105 -8.16 3.64 0.14
C ARG A 105 -8.43 2.72 1.33
N GLY A 106 -7.89 3.06 2.52
CA GLY A 106 -8.13 2.31 3.76
C GLY A 106 -7.16 1.16 3.99
N GLY A 107 -6.05 1.10 3.24
CA GLY A 107 -4.94 0.21 3.54
C GLY A 107 -4.37 0.45 4.94
N SER A 108 -4.05 -0.63 5.65
CA SER A 108 -3.61 -0.56 7.06
C SER A 108 -2.25 -1.23 7.32
N PHE A 109 -1.76 -2.02 6.36
CA PHE A 109 -0.45 -2.64 6.39
C PHE A 109 0.13 -2.72 4.98
N GLN A 110 1.36 -2.26 4.81
CA GLN A 110 2.10 -2.38 3.57
C GLN A 110 3.54 -2.80 3.88
N ASN A 111 4.05 -3.77 3.13
CA ASN A 111 5.41 -4.26 3.23
C ASN A 111 6.13 -4.14 1.89
N TYR A 112 7.38 -3.66 1.88
CA TYR A 112 8.19 -3.61 0.66
C TYR A 112 8.85 -4.97 0.41
N TYR A 113 8.56 -5.55 -0.75
CA TYR A 113 9.25 -6.73 -1.25
C TYR A 113 10.11 -6.29 -2.45
N MET A 114 11.37 -5.91 -2.30
CA MET A 114 12.20 -6.00 -1.10
C MET A 114 12.51 -4.62 -0.53
N TYR A 115 12.61 -4.51 0.80
CA TYR A 115 13.25 -3.36 1.43
C TYR A 115 14.78 -3.44 1.35
N PHE A 116 15.32 -4.65 1.54
CA PHE A 116 16.69 -5.06 1.26
C PHE A 116 16.64 -6.44 0.61
N GLY A 117 17.17 -6.54 -0.60
CA GLY A 117 17.16 -7.79 -1.36
C GLY A 117 18.37 -8.68 -1.06
N GLY A 118 19.58 -8.11 -1.12
CA GLY A 118 20.84 -8.79 -0.79
C GLY A 118 21.32 -9.75 -1.88
N THR A 119 21.94 -10.86 -1.47
CA THR A 119 22.64 -11.79 -2.36
C THR A 119 22.25 -13.24 -2.05
N SER A 120 21.94 -14.01 -3.10
CA SER A 120 21.74 -15.46 -3.02
C SER A 120 23.09 -16.19 -2.97
N PHE A 121 23.68 -16.28 -1.78
CA PHE A 121 24.99 -16.91 -1.59
C PHE A 121 24.99 -18.43 -1.80
N GLY A 122 26.17 -18.96 -2.15
CA GLY A 122 26.39 -20.39 -2.30
C GLY A 122 25.62 -20.97 -3.48
N ARG A 123 25.06 -22.17 -3.30
CA ARG A 123 24.47 -22.97 -4.38
C ARG A 123 23.07 -23.54 -4.09
N THR A 124 22.45 -23.10 -2.99
CA THR A 124 21.13 -23.60 -2.53
C THR A 124 20.18 -22.48 -2.11
N ALA A 125 20.55 -21.20 -2.32
CA ALA A 125 19.72 -20.05 -1.98
C ALA A 125 18.86 -19.56 -3.15
N GLY A 126 19.46 -19.45 -4.35
CA GLY A 126 18.78 -18.92 -5.53
C GLY A 126 17.80 -19.90 -6.19
N GLY A 127 16.80 -19.35 -6.89
CA GLY A 127 15.89 -20.11 -7.74
C GLY A 127 16.49 -20.43 -9.12
N PRO A 128 15.82 -21.28 -9.91
CA PRO A 128 16.26 -21.61 -11.27
C PRO A 128 16.47 -20.35 -12.11
N MET A 129 17.66 -20.25 -12.73
CA MET A 129 18.05 -19.13 -13.61
C MET A 129 18.09 -17.74 -12.95
N ILE A 130 17.87 -17.60 -11.65
CA ILE A 130 18.03 -16.32 -10.95
C ILE A 130 19.52 -16.03 -10.78
N ILE A 131 19.94 -14.78 -11.01
CA ILE A 131 21.35 -14.39 -10.80
C ILE A 131 21.70 -14.38 -9.31
N THR A 132 22.99 -14.39 -8.98
CA THR A 132 23.46 -14.33 -7.59
C THR A 132 22.96 -13.08 -6.86
N SER A 133 22.93 -11.94 -7.55
CA SER A 133 22.39 -10.69 -7.01
C SER A 133 20.87 -10.77 -6.84
N TYR A 134 20.40 -10.45 -5.65
CA TYR A 134 18.98 -10.28 -5.35
C TYR A 134 18.65 -8.83 -5.02
N ASP A 135 19.39 -7.86 -5.57
CA ASP A 135 19.25 -6.41 -5.32
C ASP A 135 17.81 -5.91 -5.37
N TYR A 136 17.02 -6.39 -6.34
CA TYR A 136 15.59 -6.08 -6.51
C TYR A 136 15.30 -4.57 -6.63
N ASP A 137 16.32 -3.76 -6.97
CA ASP A 137 16.25 -2.30 -6.97
C ASP A 137 15.60 -1.77 -5.67
N ALA A 138 15.93 -2.44 -4.57
CA ALA A 138 15.37 -2.18 -3.25
C ALA A 138 15.87 -0.84 -2.67
N PRO A 139 15.14 -0.25 -1.71
CA PRO A 139 15.58 0.95 -0.98
C PRO A 139 16.99 0.82 -0.37
N LEU A 140 17.37 -0.37 0.08
CA LEU A 140 18.76 -0.71 0.38
C LEU A 140 19.28 -1.59 -0.75
N ASP A 141 20.39 -1.20 -1.38
CA ASP A 141 20.99 -1.99 -2.46
C ASP A 141 21.56 -3.33 -1.94
N GLU A 142 22.02 -4.18 -2.86
CA GLU A 142 22.61 -5.49 -2.54
C GLU A 142 23.67 -5.46 -1.42
N TYR A 143 24.41 -4.35 -1.29
CA TYR A 143 25.49 -4.19 -0.33
C TYR A 143 25.06 -3.49 0.97
N GLY A 144 23.77 -3.18 1.10
CA GLY A 144 23.19 -2.51 2.26
C GLY A 144 23.37 -0.99 2.26
N LEU A 145 23.77 -0.39 1.13
CA LEU A 145 23.86 1.06 1.00
C LEU A 145 22.48 1.67 0.71
N LEU A 146 22.28 2.91 1.16
CA LEU A 146 21.05 3.65 0.88
C LEU A 146 20.94 3.96 -0.61
N ARG A 147 19.94 3.40 -1.29
CA ARG A 147 19.66 3.73 -2.69
C ARG A 147 18.91 5.05 -2.77
N GLN A 148 19.60 6.14 -3.04
CA GLN A 148 18.97 7.44 -3.27
C GLN A 148 18.57 7.62 -4.75
N PRO A 149 17.46 8.33 -5.03
CA PRO A 149 16.57 8.98 -4.06
C PRO A 149 15.53 8.04 -3.41
N LYS A 150 15.51 6.74 -3.80
CA LYS A 150 14.46 5.79 -3.42
C LYS A 150 14.25 5.71 -1.90
N TRP A 151 15.31 5.49 -1.15
CA TRP A 151 15.24 5.39 0.30
C TRP A 151 14.75 6.68 0.97
N GLY A 152 15.29 7.83 0.55
CA GLY A 152 14.96 9.14 1.12
C GLY A 152 13.50 9.52 0.89
N HIS A 153 13.03 9.38 -0.35
CA HIS A 153 11.65 9.72 -0.72
C HIS A 153 10.63 8.83 0.00
N LEU A 154 10.90 7.53 0.13
CA LEU A 154 10.02 6.63 0.89
C LEU A 154 10.08 6.92 2.40
N LYS A 155 11.23 7.31 2.95
CA LYS A 155 11.33 7.76 4.35
C LYS A 155 10.43 8.99 4.58
N ASP A 156 10.45 9.97 3.68
CA ASP A 156 9.62 11.18 3.81
C ASP A 156 8.12 10.89 3.58
N LEU A 157 7.78 9.96 2.67
CA LEU A 157 6.43 9.41 2.54
C LEU A 157 5.93 8.81 3.86
N HIS A 158 6.74 7.97 4.52
CA HIS A 158 6.37 7.37 5.81
C HIS A 158 6.18 8.42 6.89
N ALA A 159 7.01 9.45 6.93
CA ALA A 159 6.84 10.55 7.87
C ALA A 159 5.50 11.27 7.66
N ALA A 160 5.10 11.52 6.40
CA ALA A 160 3.80 12.08 6.09
C ALA A 160 2.62 11.16 6.49
N ILE A 161 2.72 9.85 6.22
CA ILE A 161 1.70 8.87 6.68
C ILE A 161 1.61 8.84 8.20
N LYS A 162 2.74 8.95 8.92
CA LYS A 162 2.76 9.00 10.38
C LYS A 162 2.08 10.24 10.95
N LEU A 163 2.18 11.38 10.29
CA LEU A 163 1.38 12.56 10.65
C LEU A 163 -0.12 12.30 10.45
N CYS A 164 -0.50 11.49 9.46
CA CYS A 164 -1.90 11.14 9.19
C CYS A 164 -2.46 10.05 10.13
N GLU A 165 -1.60 9.23 10.76
CA GLU A 165 -1.97 8.04 11.54
C GLU A 165 -3.09 8.31 12.56
N PRO A 166 -3.05 9.38 13.39
CA PRO A 166 -4.08 9.64 14.39
C PRO A 166 -5.50 9.81 13.82
N ALA A 167 -5.63 10.26 12.56
CA ALA A 167 -6.91 10.38 11.87
C ALA A 167 -7.27 9.08 11.15
N LEU A 168 -6.29 8.43 10.50
CA LEU A 168 -6.50 7.19 9.74
C LEU A 168 -7.03 6.05 10.63
N VAL A 169 -6.52 5.91 11.85
CA VAL A 169 -6.93 4.82 12.77
C VAL A 169 -8.20 5.14 13.56
N ALA A 170 -8.72 6.36 13.45
CA ALA A 170 -9.88 6.81 14.21
C ALA A 170 -11.19 6.73 13.41
N VAL A 171 -11.13 6.30 12.15
CA VAL A 171 -12.29 6.13 11.27
C VAL A 171 -12.33 4.70 10.73
N ASP A 172 -13.53 4.13 10.57
CA ASP A 172 -13.69 2.79 10.01
C ASP A 172 -13.35 2.74 8.51
N SER A 173 -13.62 3.84 7.79
CA SER A 173 -13.28 3.97 6.37
C SER A 173 -13.09 5.44 5.98
N PRO A 174 -12.20 5.73 5.02
CA PRO A 174 -12.03 7.09 4.52
C PRO A 174 -13.20 7.49 3.61
N GLN A 175 -13.59 8.76 3.66
CA GLN A 175 -14.65 9.31 2.80
C GLN A 175 -14.10 9.67 1.43
N TYR A 176 -14.69 9.09 0.37
CA TYR A 176 -14.30 9.32 -1.01
C TYR A 176 -15.05 10.50 -1.64
N LEU A 177 -14.34 11.37 -2.35
CA LEU A 177 -14.90 12.45 -3.15
C LEU A 177 -14.19 12.55 -4.49
N LYS A 178 -14.98 12.76 -5.55
CA LYS A 178 -14.47 13.01 -6.89
C LYS A 178 -14.21 14.52 -7.06
N LEU A 179 -12.98 14.89 -7.41
CA LEU A 179 -12.57 16.28 -7.65
C LEU A 179 -12.51 16.63 -9.15
N GLY A 180 -12.37 15.62 -10.01
CA GLY A 180 -12.32 15.76 -11.46
C GLY A 180 -12.51 14.42 -12.16
N PRO A 181 -12.37 14.34 -13.50
CA PRO A 181 -12.50 13.07 -14.23
C PRO A 181 -11.50 12.01 -13.77
N MET A 182 -10.27 12.44 -13.45
CA MET A 182 -9.14 11.60 -13.03
C MET A 182 -8.51 12.11 -11.73
N GLN A 183 -9.26 12.90 -10.95
CA GLN A 183 -8.81 13.45 -9.68
C GLN A 183 -9.79 13.08 -8.58
N GLU A 184 -9.26 12.57 -7.48
CA GLU A 184 -10.03 12.10 -6.34
C GLU A 184 -9.37 12.50 -5.03
N VAL A 185 -10.17 12.60 -3.97
CA VAL A 185 -9.67 12.78 -2.61
C VAL A 185 -10.34 11.77 -1.69
N CYS A 186 -9.54 11.21 -0.78
CA CYS A 186 -10.07 10.50 0.37
C CYS A 186 -9.73 11.26 1.65
N VAL A 187 -10.72 11.38 2.54
CA VAL A 187 -10.61 12.14 3.79
C VAL A 187 -10.89 11.22 4.98
N ALA A 188 -9.97 11.16 5.93
CA ALA A 188 -10.18 10.55 7.24
C ALA A 188 -10.43 11.67 8.26
N LEU A 189 -11.64 11.71 8.82
CA LEU A 189 -12.05 12.77 9.74
C LEU A 189 -12.99 12.24 10.83
N THR A 190 -12.68 12.55 12.09
CA THR A 190 -13.40 12.07 13.27
C THR A 190 -14.68 12.83 13.60
N PHE A 191 -14.75 14.14 13.30
CA PHE A 191 -15.91 14.98 13.62
C PHE A 191 -16.10 16.10 12.59
N LEU A 192 -17.33 16.24 12.10
CA LEU A 192 -17.76 17.29 11.19
C LEU A 192 -19.04 17.95 11.65
N ILE A 193 -19.03 19.28 11.67
CA ILE A 193 -20.24 20.09 11.61
C ILE A 193 -20.30 20.62 10.17
N GLY A 194 -20.95 19.87 9.26
CA GLY A 194 -21.04 20.19 7.83
C GLY A 194 -20.86 18.98 6.92
N ASP A 195 -21.28 19.08 5.65
CA ASP A 195 -21.11 18.02 4.65
C ASP A 195 -19.88 18.35 3.77
N ILE A 196 -18.85 17.50 3.74
CA ILE A 196 -17.66 17.72 2.87
C ILE A 196 -18.06 17.78 1.39
N ARG A 197 -19.21 17.20 1.01
CA ARG A 197 -19.73 17.27 -0.36
C ARG A 197 -20.15 18.69 -0.76
N ASN A 198 -20.46 19.56 0.21
CA ASN A 198 -20.73 20.96 -0.05
C ASN A 198 -19.41 21.76 0.05
N GLN A 199 -18.67 21.78 -1.07
CA GLN A 199 -17.38 22.49 -1.21
C GLN A 199 -17.43 23.99 -0.83
N SER A 200 -18.62 24.58 -0.78
CA SER A 200 -18.85 25.99 -0.42
C SER A 200 -19.01 26.26 1.09
N GLN A 201 -18.98 25.24 1.95
CA GLN A 201 -19.10 25.42 3.40
C GLN A 201 -17.73 25.43 4.09
N THR A 202 -17.50 26.47 4.90
CA THR A 202 -16.36 26.53 5.81
C THR A 202 -16.46 25.37 6.81
N LEU A 203 -15.58 24.38 6.70
CA LEU A 203 -15.50 23.32 7.71
C LEU A 203 -14.97 23.91 9.02
N THR A 204 -15.84 23.98 10.03
CA THR A 204 -15.45 24.34 11.39
C THR A 204 -15.09 23.07 12.16
N PHE A 205 -13.82 23.03 12.55
CA PHE A 205 -13.23 21.97 13.35
C PHE A 205 -13.37 22.35 14.85
N PRO A 206 -14.23 21.67 15.64
CA PRO A 206 -14.38 22.01 17.05
C PRO A 206 -13.15 21.57 17.86
N GLY A 207 -12.29 22.54 18.20
CA GLY A 207 -11.19 22.40 19.18
C GLY A 207 -10.11 21.37 18.85
N ASN A 208 -9.16 21.18 19.76
CA ASN A 208 -7.99 20.28 19.65
C ASN A 208 -8.32 18.77 19.44
N ALA A 209 -9.58 18.39 19.22
CA ALA A 209 -10.04 17.00 19.12
C ALA A 209 -10.38 16.53 17.70
N SER A 210 -10.56 17.43 16.72
CA SER A 210 -10.79 17.00 15.34
C SER A 210 -9.48 16.63 14.67
N ARG A 211 -9.38 15.41 14.16
CA ARG A 211 -8.23 14.93 13.38
C ARG A 211 -8.67 14.77 11.94
N CYS A 212 -8.00 15.43 11.02
CA CYS A 212 -8.33 15.42 9.59
C CYS A 212 -7.09 15.10 8.78
N SER A 213 -7.13 14.05 7.97
CA SER A 213 -6.10 13.76 6.99
C SER A 213 -6.73 13.58 5.61
N ALA A 214 -6.13 14.14 4.58
CA ALA A 214 -6.60 14.01 3.21
C ALA A 214 -5.48 13.54 2.27
N PHE A 215 -5.87 12.73 1.29
CA PHE A 215 -5.01 12.22 0.22
C PHE A 215 -5.64 12.61 -1.11
N LEU A 216 -5.02 13.52 -1.84
CA LEU A 216 -5.49 14.04 -3.12
C LEU A 216 -4.71 13.34 -4.24
N ALA A 217 -5.37 12.52 -5.03
CA ALA A 217 -4.74 11.78 -6.13
C ALA A 217 -5.10 12.38 -7.48
N ASN A 218 -4.09 12.48 -8.35
CA ASN A 218 -4.25 12.63 -9.80
C ASN A 218 -3.80 11.32 -10.45
N ILE A 219 -4.75 10.61 -11.06
CA ILE A 219 -4.52 9.33 -11.73
C ILE A 219 -4.31 9.50 -13.25
N ASP A 220 -4.28 10.75 -13.74
CA ASP A 220 -3.84 11.07 -15.09
C ASP A 220 -2.32 10.84 -15.20
N GLU A 221 -1.91 10.03 -16.17
CA GLU A 221 -0.50 9.65 -16.37
C GLU A 221 0.32 10.71 -17.12
N HIS A 222 -0.33 11.74 -17.67
CA HIS A 222 0.31 12.67 -18.60
C HIS A 222 0.15 14.13 -18.19
N GLU A 223 -1.00 14.52 -17.63
CA GLU A 223 -1.33 15.91 -17.38
C GLU A 223 -1.38 16.25 -15.89
N ALA A 224 -0.83 17.42 -15.55
CA ALA A 224 -1.01 18.00 -14.22
C ALA A 224 -2.39 18.66 -14.12
N TYR A 225 -3.01 18.60 -12.94
CA TYR A 225 -4.34 19.17 -12.74
C TYR A 225 -4.40 20.01 -11.47
N THR A 226 -5.09 21.14 -11.51
CA THR A 226 -5.35 21.96 -10.32
C THR A 226 -6.77 21.69 -9.83
N VAL A 227 -6.89 21.21 -8.60
CA VAL A 227 -8.18 20.92 -7.95
C VAL A 227 -8.44 21.91 -6.82
N GLU A 228 -9.71 22.21 -6.57
CA GLU A 228 -10.14 22.92 -5.38
C GLU A 228 -10.56 21.92 -4.30
N PHE A 229 -10.02 22.06 -3.09
CA PHE A 229 -10.39 21.26 -1.92
C PHE A 229 -10.39 22.14 -0.67
N LEU A 230 -11.53 22.18 0.01
CA LEU A 230 -11.75 23.01 1.22
C LEU A 230 -11.39 24.50 1.02
N GLY A 231 -11.73 25.05 -0.15
CA GLY A 231 -11.47 26.45 -0.51
C GLY A 231 -10.00 26.79 -0.81
N GLN A 232 -9.13 25.78 -0.96
CA GLN A 232 -7.74 25.94 -1.39
C GLN A 232 -7.49 25.21 -2.71
N PHE A 233 -6.57 25.73 -3.51
CA PHE A 233 -6.17 25.14 -4.78
C PHE A 233 -4.89 24.32 -4.64
N TYR A 234 -4.89 23.11 -5.19
CA TYR A 234 -3.74 22.21 -5.19
C TYR A 234 -3.43 21.76 -6.61
N THR A 235 -2.21 22.03 -7.08
CA THR A 235 -1.70 21.49 -8.35
C THR A 235 -1.08 20.12 -8.12
N LEU A 236 -1.68 19.10 -8.70
CA LEU A 236 -1.28 17.71 -8.62
C LEU A 236 -0.51 17.33 -9.90
N PRO A 237 0.78 16.94 -9.82
CA PRO A 237 1.50 16.37 -10.95
C PRO A 237 0.80 15.13 -11.54
N PRO A 238 1.15 14.71 -12.78
CA PRO A 238 0.70 13.43 -13.31
C PRO A 238 1.08 12.28 -12.38
N TRP A 239 0.21 11.28 -12.29
CA TRP A 239 0.41 10.04 -11.53
C TRP A 239 0.94 10.28 -10.10
N SER A 240 0.24 11.14 -9.36
CA SER A 240 0.71 11.58 -8.04
C SER A 240 -0.39 11.60 -6.97
N VAL A 241 0.04 11.44 -5.72
CA VAL A 241 -0.80 11.67 -4.53
C VAL A 241 -0.15 12.73 -3.67
N SER A 242 -0.88 13.78 -3.33
CA SER A 242 -0.53 14.76 -2.29
C SER A 242 -1.14 14.35 -0.96
N ILE A 243 -0.33 14.34 0.10
CA ILE A 243 -0.74 13.97 1.47
C ILE A 243 -0.83 15.24 2.32
N LEU A 244 -2.01 15.46 2.91
CA LEU A 244 -2.34 16.61 3.74
C LEU A 244 -2.73 16.11 5.15
N PRO A 245 -1.79 16.05 6.11
CA PRO A 245 -2.06 15.51 7.45
C PRO A 245 -3.00 16.33 8.32
N ASP A 246 -3.36 17.53 7.88
CA ASP A 246 -4.30 18.46 8.51
C ASP A 246 -5.42 18.90 7.56
N CYS A 247 -5.56 18.21 6.41
CA CYS A 247 -6.45 18.55 5.30
C CYS A 247 -6.24 19.93 4.65
N ARG A 248 -5.12 20.62 4.94
CA ARG A 248 -4.82 21.96 4.40
C ARG A 248 -3.41 22.06 3.80
N ASN A 249 -2.39 21.65 4.55
CA ASN A 249 -1.00 21.80 4.13
C ASN A 249 -0.49 20.50 3.52
N THR A 250 0.03 20.58 2.29
CA THR A 250 0.68 19.43 1.65
C THR A 250 2.01 19.16 2.34
N ALA A 251 2.11 18.02 3.04
CA ALA A 251 3.36 17.59 3.67
C ALA A 251 4.26 16.80 2.69
N PHE A 252 3.66 16.13 1.70
CA PHE A 252 4.36 15.27 0.76
C PHE A 252 3.57 15.15 -0.55
N ASN A 253 4.27 15.01 -1.68
CA ASN A 253 3.68 14.57 -2.94
C ASN A 253 4.56 13.49 -3.57
N THR A 254 3.94 12.41 -4.05
CA THR A 254 4.67 11.22 -4.51
C THR A 254 5.53 11.45 -5.75
N ALA A 255 5.25 12.47 -6.57
CA ALA A 255 6.02 12.79 -7.77
C ALA A 255 7.02 13.95 -7.59
N LYS A 256 7.13 14.52 -6.37
CA LYS A 256 8.08 15.59 -6.05
C LYS A 256 9.22 15.03 -5.19
N VAL A 257 10.27 14.56 -5.84
CA VAL A 257 11.47 13.94 -5.23
C VAL A 257 12.53 14.97 -4.91
#